data_AF-A0AAV2GYP1-F1
#
_entry.id   AF-A0AAV2GYP1-F1
#
_cell.length_a   1.000
_cell.length_b   1.000
_cell.length_c   1.000
_cell.angle_alpha   90.00
_cell.angle_beta   90.00
_cell.angle_gamma   90.00
#
_symmetry.space_group_name_H-M   'P 1'
#
loop_
_entity.id
_entity.type
_entity.pdbx_description
1 polymer ?
#
loop_
_entity_poly.entity_id
_entity_poly.type
_entity_poly.pdbx_seq_one_letter_code
_entity_poly.pdbx_strand_id
1 'polypeptide(L)' 'EAPVCSPYLVLETVEENKPANYLAANLSCFDADVGTNLAYSITYGDTSLFMLGENKLMLKAPLDYEKSTIHDLVIQVS' A
#
# COMPACT_ATOMS: atom_id res chain seq x y z
N GLU A 1 10.83 -19.94 0.47
CA GLU A 1 9.87 -19.73 -0.62
C GLU A 1 9.93 -18.25 -1.00
N ALA A 2 9.22 -17.79 -2.03
CA ALA A 2 9.05 -16.35 -2.23
C ALA A 2 7.70 -15.93 -1.61
N PRO A 3 7.55 -14.69 -1.11
CA PRO A 3 6.29 -14.25 -0.55
C PRO A 3 5.17 -14.27 -1.60
N VAL A 4 3.99 -14.76 -1.21
CA VAL A 4 2.78 -14.77 -2.04
C VAL A 4 1.72 -13.89 -1.40
N CYS A 5 1.20 -12.93 -2.17
CA CYS A 5 0.13 -12.04 -1.74
C CYS A 5 -1.23 -12.50 -2.27
N SER A 6 -2.24 -12.52 -1.39
CA SER A 6 -3.61 -12.88 -1.75
C SER A 6 -4.61 -11.96 -1.02
N PRO A 7 -5.35 -11.11 -1.75
CA PRO A 7 -5.26 -10.91 -3.20
C PRO A 7 -3.95 -10.22 -3.62
N TYR A 8 -3.52 -10.44 -4.86
CA TYR A 8 -2.35 -9.73 -5.44
C TYR A 8 -2.72 -8.35 -6.02
N LEU A 9 -4.01 -8.09 -6.23
CA LEU A 9 -4.56 -6.80 -6.64
C LEU A 9 -5.53 -6.31 -5.57
N VAL A 10 -5.32 -5.09 -5.09
CA VAL A 10 -6.16 -4.43 -4.10
C VAL A 10 -6.77 -3.20 -4.75
N LEU A 11 -8.10 -3.08 -4.71
CA LEU A 11 -8.85 -1.95 -5.23
C LEU A 11 -9.60 -1.32 -4.06
N GLU A 12 -9.30 -0.06 -3.77
CA GLU A 12 -9.89 0.66 -2.63
C GLU A 12 -10.33 2.06 -3.07
N THR A 13 -11.41 2.54 -2.45
CA THR A 13 -11.88 3.92 -2.62
C THR A 13 -11.58 4.71 -1.36
N VAL A 14 -10.88 5.84 -1.52
CA VAL A 14 -10.50 6.72 -0.41
C VAL A 14 -11.08 8.10 -0.66
N GLU A 15 -11.76 8.66 0.35
CA GLU A 15 -12.22 10.06 0.30
C GLU A 15 -11.00 11.00 0.28
N GLU A 16 -11.05 12.06 -0.51
CA GLU A 16 -9.87 12.93 -0.71
C GLU A 16 -9.37 13.61 0.57
N ASN A 17 -10.29 13.94 1.48
CA ASN A 17 -10.02 14.75 2.67
C ASN A 17 -9.53 13.91 3.87
N LYS A 18 -9.15 12.64 3.66
CA LYS A 18 -8.59 11.82 4.75
C LYS A 18 -7.23 12.37 5.20
N PRO A 19 -6.95 12.40 6.52
CA PRO A 19 -5.71 12.96 7.03
C PRO A 19 -4.50 12.06 6.76
N ALA A 20 -3.30 12.59 6.98
CA ALA A 20 -2.09 11.79 7.05
C ALA A 20 -2.23 10.66 8.09
N ASN A 21 -1.57 9.54 7.82
CA ASN A 21 -1.70 8.26 8.52
C ASN A 21 -3.06 7.58 8.40
N TYR A 22 -3.97 8.04 7.53
CA TYR A 22 -5.17 7.29 7.21
C TYR A 22 -4.80 5.95 6.55
N LEU A 23 -5.42 4.87 7.01
CA LEU A 23 -5.24 3.53 6.46
C LEU A 23 -6.02 3.39 5.16
N ALA A 24 -5.32 3.35 4.03
CA ALA A 24 -5.91 3.18 2.71
C ALA A 24 -6.18 1.69 2.41
N ALA A 25 -5.25 0.80 2.74
CA ALA A 25 -5.40 -0.63 2.52
C ALA A 25 -4.55 -1.47 3.49
N ASN A 26 -4.98 -2.70 3.78
CA ASN A 26 -4.13 -3.74 4.37
C ASN A 26 -3.67 -4.71 3.28
N LEU A 27 -2.39 -5.04 3.30
CA LEU A 27 -1.77 -6.03 2.43
C LEU A 27 -1.72 -7.37 3.17
N SER A 28 -2.03 -8.45 2.45
CA SER A 28 -1.95 -9.81 2.99
C SER A 28 -1.02 -10.64 2.12
N CYS A 29 0.15 -10.92 2.66
CA CYS A 29 1.18 -11.73 2.03
C CYS A 29 1.71 -12.74 3.03
N PHE A 30 2.12 -13.90 2.52
CA PHE A 30 2.61 -15.01 3.31
C PHE A 30 3.86 -15.59 2.66
N ASP A 31 4.85 -15.92 3.48
CA ASP A 31 6.03 -16.69 3.07
C ASP A 31 6.10 -17.94 3.94
N ALA A 32 6.30 -19.10 3.30
CA ALA A 32 6.29 -20.40 3.97
C ALA A 32 7.59 -20.71 4.76
N ASP A 33 8.64 -19.91 4.58
CA ASP A 33 9.90 -20.11 5.31
C ASP A 33 9.76 -19.75 6.80
N VAL A 34 10.32 -20.61 7.66
CA VAL A 34 10.25 -20.43 9.11
C VAL A 34 11.06 -19.21 9.54
N GLY A 35 10.42 -18.29 10.26
CA GLY A 35 11.07 -17.10 10.82
C GLY A 35 11.18 -15.91 9.86
N THR A 36 10.47 -15.94 8.73
CA THR A 36 10.46 -14.84 7.76
C THR A 36 9.75 -13.61 8.30
N ASN A 37 10.38 -12.45 8.11
CA ASN A 37 9.78 -11.14 8.30
C ASN A 37 9.62 -10.50 6.92
N LEU A 38 8.38 -10.15 6.54
CA LEU A 38 8.11 -9.53 5.26
C LEU A 38 8.41 -8.03 5.29
N ALA A 39 9.17 -7.56 4.31
CA ALA A 39 9.37 -6.14 4.05
C ALA A 39 8.53 -5.69 2.86
N TYR A 40 7.99 -4.47 2.94
CA TYR A 40 7.11 -3.89 1.93
C TYR A 40 7.69 -2.58 1.42
N SER A 41 7.69 -2.38 0.10
CA SER A 41 8.18 -1.14 -0.52
C SER A 41 7.33 -0.73 -1.72
N ILE A 42 7.10 0.58 -1.87
CA ILE A 42 6.45 1.14 -3.05
C ILE A 42 7.51 1.26 -4.15
N THR A 43 7.36 0.50 -5.23
CA THR A 43 8.28 0.53 -6.38
C THR A 43 7.74 1.38 -7.54
N TYR A 44 6.43 1.66 -7.54
CA TYR A 44 5.77 2.59 -8.45
C TYR A 44 4.59 3.27 -7.75
N GLY A 45 4.33 4.53 -8.09
CA GLY A 45 3.29 5.36 -7.49
C GLY A 45 3.84 6.58 -6.75
N ASP A 46 2.95 7.41 -6.20
CA ASP A 46 3.32 8.68 -5.57
C ASP A 46 3.71 8.52 -4.09
N THR A 47 5.00 8.35 -3.83
CA THR A 47 5.56 8.26 -2.47
C THR A 47 5.53 9.58 -1.66
N SER A 48 5.10 10.69 -2.27
CA SER A 48 4.80 11.93 -1.54
C SER A 48 3.40 11.89 -0.90
N LEU A 49 2.47 11.13 -1.50
CA LEU A 49 1.10 10.95 -1.03
C LEU A 49 0.90 9.65 -0.24
N PHE A 50 1.65 8.60 -0.55
CA PHE A 50 1.48 7.27 0.05
C PHE A 50 2.75 6.79 0.76
N MET A 51 2.55 6.03 1.84
CA MET A 51 3.61 5.33 2.57
C MET A 51 3.14 3.94 3.00
N LEU A 52 4.11 3.09 3.35
CA LEU A 52 3.87 1.78 3.93
C LEU A 52 4.29 1.77 5.41
N GLY A 53 3.43 1.20 6.26
CA GLY A 53 3.73 0.84 7.64
C GLY A 53 3.53 -0.65 7.82
N GLU A 54 4.61 -1.43 7.91
CA GLU A 54 4.55 -2.90 7.82
C GLU A 54 3.72 -3.33 6.59
N ASN A 55 2.59 -4.01 6.79
CA ASN A 55 1.68 -4.45 5.75
C ASN A 55 0.53 -3.45 5.46
N LYS A 56 0.64 -2.19 5.88
CA LYS A 56 -0.42 -1.18 5.75
C LYS A 56 -0.02 -0.10 4.76
N LEU A 57 -0.84 0.11 3.73
CA LEU A 57 -0.74 1.28 2.88
C LEU A 57 -1.48 2.44 3.54
N MET A 58 -0.78 3.56 3.73
CA MET A 58 -1.28 4.72 4.45
C MET A 58 -1.04 6.01 3.66
N LEU A 59 -1.87 7.02 3.90
CA LEU A 59 -1.68 8.36 3.33
C LEU A 59 -0.60 9.14 4.10
N LYS A 60 0.21 9.91 3.38
CA LYS A 60 1.14 10.92 3.93
C LYS A 60 0.53 12.32 3.93
N ALA A 61 -0.43 12.56 3.06
CA ALA A 61 -1.14 13.82 2.90
C ALA A 61 -2.56 13.54 2.36
N PRO A 62 -3.51 14.49 2.49
CA PRO A 62 -4.80 14.42 1.81
C PRO A 62 -4.63 14.29 0.29
N LEU A 63 -5.58 13.61 -0.35
CA LEU A 63 -5.66 13.53 -1.80
C LEU A 63 -6.42 14.76 -2.34
N ASP A 64 -6.41 14.93 -3.65
CA ASP A 64 -7.06 16.03 -4.38
C ASP A 64 -7.76 15.41 -5.58
N TYR A 65 -9.08 15.24 -5.49
CA TYR A 65 -9.86 14.51 -6.49
C TYR A 65 -9.95 15.29 -7.80
N GLU A 66 -9.97 16.63 -7.75
CA GLU A 66 -9.93 17.48 -8.94
C GLU A 66 -8.61 17.35 -9.70
N LYS A 67 -7.51 17.06 -9.01
CA LYS A 67 -6.20 16.84 -9.63
C LYS A 67 -6.01 15.41 -10.14
N SER A 68 -6.40 14.40 -9.36
CA SER A 68 -6.28 12.99 -9.76
C SER A 68 -7.37 12.13 -9.12
N THR A 69 -8.12 11.42 -9.95
CA THR A 69 -9.20 10.55 -9.50
C THR A 69 -8.76 9.11 -9.26
N ILE A 70 -7.59 8.72 -9.79
CA ILE A 70 -7.02 7.38 -9.69
C ILE A 70 -5.55 7.51 -9.27
N HIS A 71 -5.13 6.62 -8.38
CA HIS A 71 -3.74 6.50 -7.94
C HIS A 71 -3.30 5.04 -8.05
N ASP A 72 -2.47 4.74 -9.04
CA ASP A 72 -1.90 3.41 -9.24
C ASP A 72 -0.61 3.25 -8.44
N LEU A 73 -0.49 2.15 -7.70
CA LEU A 73 0.71 1.78 -6.95
C LEU A 73 1.13 0.36 -7.27
N VAL A 74 2.44 0.13 -7.33
CA VAL A 74 3.02 -1.22 -7.32
C VAL A 74 3.83 -1.36 -6.04
N ILE A 75 3.52 -2.42 -5.30
CA ILE A 75 4.16 -2.74 -4.02
C ILE A 75 4.92 -4.04 -4.19
N GLN A 76 6.21 -4.01 -3.86
CA GLN A 76 7.04 -5.19 -3.79
C GLN A 76 7.12 -5.69 -2.35
N VAL A 77 7.03 -7.02 -2.20
CA VAL A 77 7.22 -7.73 -0.94
C VAL A 77 8.44 -8.63 -1.06
N SER A 78 9.28 -8.63 -0.03
CA SER A 78 10.52 -9.41 0.06
C SER A 78 10.74 -9.98 1.45
#